data_AF-A0A1Y6LH57-F1
#
_entry.id   AF-A0A1Y6LH57-F1
#
_cell.length_a   1.000
_cell.length_b   1.000
_cell.length_c   1.000
_cell.angle_alpha   90.00
_cell.angle_beta   90.00
_cell.angle_gamma   90.00
#
_symmetry.space_group_name_H-M   'P 1'
#
loop_
_entity.id
_entity.type
_entity.pdbx_description
1 polymer ?
#
loop_
_entity_poly.entity_id
_entity_poly.type
_entity_poly.pdbx_seq_one_letter_code
_entity_poly.pdbx_strand_id
1 'polypeptide(L)'
;MPEARILPFYSLRIPTYPEHALHLDDSPLQIISHRPDPGETIPSATPPEGFTPAIAIATILYNWHPDALLAFLDTRTWVTFTWNLRLGDGRQIEIGRVRGRVMVGELDAKEEWTWATAWDMTKSGKEDDDDDEDGWFEGKWVVDCRDSFLNAVSAQGKTPEEVNSHARRELWDWILASRWETGKKLRHHLFVESAALGVDAWSDGLQISPHWLYRAMDLGRCTFCGREGGEGLKKCRKCGTATYCGVECQKGDWKVHKGVCGMGLEERGKALFYSRGEGGLAGARARAPGVEDGEEEDDEDDEDDEEEDDEEDEGPGWVIEGGSRSVAELRKMPAKLSEKEVKETVDMMEQMMREASRR
;
A
#
# COMPACT_ATOMS: atom_id res chain seq x y z
N MET A 1 -24.82 -27.35 1.29
CA MET A 1 -23.71 -26.44 0.93
C MET A 1 -23.31 -25.70 2.19
N PRO A 2 -22.02 -25.56 2.55
CA PRO A 2 -21.65 -24.81 3.73
C PRO A 2 -21.92 -23.32 3.49
N GLU A 3 -22.81 -22.78 4.32
CA GLU A 3 -23.21 -21.37 4.37
C GLU A 3 -22.00 -20.44 4.57
N ALA A 4 -22.01 -19.26 3.95
CA ALA A 4 -20.97 -18.26 4.18
C ALA A 4 -20.94 -17.84 5.65
N ARG A 5 -19.75 -17.81 6.27
CA ARG A 5 -19.59 -17.45 7.68
C ARG A 5 -18.54 -16.36 7.83
N ILE A 6 -18.76 -15.48 8.79
CA ILE A 6 -17.77 -14.48 9.21
C ILE A 6 -16.82 -15.19 10.18
N LEU A 7 -15.53 -15.18 9.85
CA LEU A 7 -14.46 -15.74 10.65
C LEU A 7 -13.59 -14.61 11.19
N PRO A 8 -13.30 -14.60 12.49
CA PRO A 8 -12.30 -13.69 13.01
C PRO A 8 -10.91 -14.11 12.54
N PHE A 9 -10.03 -13.14 12.35
CA PHE A 9 -8.70 -13.34 11.80
C PHE A 9 -7.59 -12.80 12.71
N TYR A 10 -7.63 -13.25 13.96
CA TYR A 10 -6.81 -12.74 15.07
C TYR A 10 -5.30 -12.96 14.95
N SER A 11 -4.83 -13.84 14.05
CA SER A 11 -3.41 -14.18 13.95
C SER A 11 -2.65 -13.29 12.97
N LEU A 12 -3.35 -12.56 12.09
CA LEU A 12 -2.70 -11.74 11.09
C LEU A 12 -2.03 -10.53 11.76
N ARG A 13 -0.80 -10.21 11.35
CA ARG A 13 -0.02 -9.08 11.86
C ARG A 13 0.66 -8.36 10.71
N ILE A 14 0.81 -7.04 10.85
CA ILE A 14 1.66 -6.25 9.97
C ILE A 14 3.11 -6.56 10.35
N PRO A 15 3.98 -6.98 9.41
CA PRO A 15 5.36 -7.38 9.72
C PRO A 15 6.18 -6.31 10.45
N THR A 16 5.96 -5.04 10.14
CA THR A 16 6.62 -3.89 10.80
C THR A 16 6.01 -3.54 12.16
N TYR A 17 4.84 -4.08 12.51
CA TYR A 17 4.13 -3.87 13.77
C TYR A 17 3.53 -5.19 14.32
N PRO A 18 4.37 -6.18 14.68
CA PRO A 18 3.93 -7.54 15.01
C PRO A 18 3.09 -7.64 16.30
N GLU A 19 3.22 -6.66 17.19
CA GLU A 19 2.46 -6.60 18.45
C GLU A 19 1.08 -5.94 18.28
N HIS A 20 0.85 -5.24 17.16
CA HIS A 20 -0.40 -4.51 16.93
C HIS A 20 -1.53 -5.46 16.51
N ALA A 21 -2.60 -5.51 17.30
CA ALA A 21 -3.79 -6.28 16.95
C ALA A 21 -4.61 -5.52 15.90
N LEU A 22 -4.96 -6.20 14.81
CA LEU A 22 -5.64 -5.57 13.68
C LEU A 22 -7.14 -5.43 13.95
N HIS A 23 -7.62 -4.19 13.87
CA HIS A 23 -9.03 -3.84 13.92
C HIS A 23 -9.48 -3.24 12.58
N LEU A 24 -10.78 -3.32 12.32
CA LEU A 24 -11.42 -2.66 11.21
C LEU A 24 -12.87 -2.35 11.58
N ASP A 25 -13.28 -1.09 11.45
CA ASP A 25 -14.62 -0.62 11.81
C ASP A 25 -14.97 -0.94 13.29
N ASP A 26 -14.06 -0.55 14.19
CA ASP A 26 -14.17 -0.73 15.66
C ASP A 26 -14.36 -2.20 16.11
N SER A 27 -13.95 -3.14 15.25
CA SER A 27 -14.09 -4.58 15.50
C SER A 27 -12.79 -5.31 15.19
N PRO A 28 -12.45 -6.40 15.90
CA PRO A 28 -11.31 -7.23 15.51
C PRO A 28 -11.46 -7.71 14.06
N LEU A 29 -10.35 -7.78 13.33
CA LEU A 29 -10.36 -8.14 11.91
C LEU A 29 -11.14 -9.43 11.63
N GLN A 30 -12.04 -9.35 10.66
CA GLN A 30 -12.92 -10.44 10.24
C GLN A 30 -12.94 -10.57 8.71
N ILE A 31 -13.05 -11.80 8.22
CA ILE A 31 -13.20 -12.12 6.79
C ILE A 31 -14.27 -13.19 6.58
N ILE A 32 -14.76 -13.33 5.36
CA ILE A 32 -15.75 -14.35 5.00
C ILE A 32 -15.03 -15.65 4.62
N SER A 33 -15.51 -16.78 5.17
CA SER A 33 -14.93 -18.12 4.96
C SER A 33 -15.10 -18.68 3.55
N HIS A 34 -16.13 -18.24 2.83
CA HIS A 34 -16.59 -18.90 1.62
C HIS A 34 -15.81 -18.44 0.38
N ARG A 35 -15.32 -19.43 -0.37
CA ARG A 35 -14.88 -19.31 -1.76
C ARG A 35 -15.99 -19.94 -2.61
N PRO A 36 -16.72 -19.19 -3.44
CA PRO A 36 -17.46 -19.82 -4.54
C PRO A 36 -16.44 -20.56 -5.41
N ASP A 37 -16.73 -21.80 -5.81
CA ASP A 37 -15.87 -22.48 -6.77
C ASP A 37 -15.82 -21.64 -8.06
N PRO A 38 -14.66 -21.49 -8.73
CA PRO A 38 -14.55 -20.67 -9.93
C PRO A 38 -15.56 -21.10 -11.01
N GLY A 39 -16.57 -20.27 -11.26
CA GLY A 39 -17.64 -20.53 -12.23
C GLY A 39 -18.97 -21.03 -11.65
N GLU A 40 -19.05 -21.25 -10.33
CA GLU A 40 -20.31 -21.49 -9.64
C GLU A 40 -20.98 -20.15 -9.33
N THR A 41 -21.94 -19.74 -10.16
CA THR A 41 -22.88 -18.68 -9.78
C THR A 41 -23.83 -19.23 -8.75
N ILE A 42 -23.74 -18.75 -7.50
CA ILE A 42 -24.75 -19.01 -6.47
C ILE A 42 -25.80 -17.88 -6.60
N PRO A 43 -26.96 -18.12 -7.23
CA PRO A 43 -27.99 -17.10 -7.29
C PRO A 43 -28.56 -16.95 -5.89
N SER A 44 -28.64 -15.72 -5.38
CA SER A 44 -29.45 -15.39 -4.21
C SER A 44 -28.95 -15.93 -2.85
N ALA A 45 -27.64 -16.02 -2.62
CA ALA A 45 -27.17 -16.05 -1.24
C ALA A 45 -27.33 -14.65 -0.63
N THR A 46 -28.06 -14.50 0.46
CA THR A 46 -28.02 -13.27 1.26
C THR A 46 -26.68 -13.18 2.00
N PRO A 47 -26.13 -11.99 2.23
CA PRO A 47 -24.94 -11.85 3.07
C PRO A 47 -25.21 -12.43 4.46
N PRO A 48 -24.22 -13.04 5.13
CA PRO A 48 -24.38 -13.55 6.48
C PRO A 48 -24.75 -12.42 7.46
N GLU A 49 -25.45 -12.78 8.54
CA GLU A 49 -25.73 -11.84 9.63
C GLU A 49 -24.41 -11.22 10.14
N GLY A 50 -24.42 -9.91 10.39
CA GLY A 50 -23.23 -9.16 10.79
C GLY A 50 -22.28 -8.78 9.65
N PHE A 51 -22.58 -9.12 8.39
CA PHE A 51 -21.79 -8.65 7.24
C PHE A 51 -21.70 -7.12 7.23
N THR A 52 -20.54 -6.55 6.91
CA THR A 52 -20.34 -5.10 6.77
C THR A 52 -19.45 -4.81 5.55
N PRO A 53 -19.44 -3.56 5.03
CA PRO A 53 -18.50 -3.16 3.99
C PRO A 53 -17.04 -3.42 4.37
N ALA A 54 -16.67 -3.13 5.62
CA ALA A 54 -15.33 -3.42 6.16
C ALA A 54 -14.95 -4.90 6.01
N ILE A 55 -15.83 -5.82 6.41
CA ILE A 55 -15.61 -7.28 6.27
C ILE A 55 -15.48 -7.67 4.79
N ALA A 56 -16.28 -7.07 3.90
CA ALA A 56 -16.21 -7.34 2.46
C ALA A 56 -14.86 -6.90 1.87
N ILE A 57 -14.43 -5.67 2.18
CA ILE A 57 -13.14 -5.11 1.74
C ILE A 57 -11.98 -5.98 2.23
N ALA A 58 -11.99 -6.34 3.52
CA ALA A 58 -10.99 -7.23 4.09
C ALA A 58 -10.95 -8.59 3.39
N THR A 59 -12.11 -9.16 3.09
CA THR A 59 -12.25 -10.44 2.38
C THR A 59 -11.68 -10.33 0.96
N ILE A 60 -12.01 -9.28 0.21
CA ILE A 60 -11.55 -9.09 -1.17
C ILE A 60 -10.03 -8.95 -1.21
N LEU A 61 -9.48 -8.03 -0.42
CA LEU A 61 -8.06 -7.75 -0.41
C LEU A 61 -7.26 -8.98 0.05
N TYR A 62 -7.70 -9.67 1.11
CA TYR A 62 -7.04 -10.87 1.59
C TYR A 62 -7.03 -11.99 0.55
N ASN A 63 -8.16 -12.24 -0.11
CA ASN A 63 -8.25 -13.26 -1.14
C ASN A 63 -7.49 -12.87 -2.41
N TRP A 64 -7.28 -11.58 -2.69
CA TRP A 64 -6.38 -11.15 -3.76
C TRP A 64 -4.92 -11.41 -3.35
N HIS A 65 -4.47 -10.81 -2.23
CA HIS A 65 -3.18 -11.10 -1.61
C HIS A 65 -3.15 -10.60 -0.13
N PRO A 66 -2.66 -11.40 0.85
CA PRO A 66 -2.60 -10.98 2.26
C PRO A 66 -1.87 -9.66 2.49
N ASP A 67 -0.71 -9.45 1.86
CA ASP A 67 0.06 -8.20 2.00
C ASP A 67 -0.72 -6.96 1.50
N ALA A 68 -1.71 -7.12 0.60
CA ALA A 68 -2.56 -6.02 0.18
C ALA A 68 -3.56 -5.63 1.27
N LEU A 69 -4.16 -6.61 1.98
CA LEU A 69 -4.97 -6.32 3.17
C LEU A 69 -4.12 -5.65 4.25
N LEU A 70 -2.90 -6.15 4.48
CA LEU A 70 -1.99 -5.55 5.45
C LEU A 70 -1.67 -4.09 5.10
N ALA A 71 -1.38 -3.77 3.84
CA ALA A 71 -1.15 -2.38 3.43
C ALA A 71 -2.38 -1.47 3.49
N PHE A 72 -3.58 -2.03 3.31
CA PHE A 72 -4.81 -1.27 3.56
C PHE A 72 -4.97 -0.92 5.05
N LEU A 73 -4.63 -1.85 5.96
CA LEU A 73 -4.73 -1.66 7.41
C LEU A 73 -3.56 -0.87 8.01
N ASP A 74 -2.38 -0.89 7.39
CA ASP A 74 -1.18 -0.18 7.83
C ASP A 74 -1.26 1.32 7.50
N THR A 75 -2.06 2.03 8.29
CA THR A 75 -2.30 3.47 8.14
C THR A 75 -1.14 4.34 8.60
N ARG A 76 -0.13 3.75 9.26
CA ARG A 76 1.10 4.44 9.68
C ARG A 76 2.15 4.45 8.58
N THR A 77 2.34 3.34 7.89
CA THR A 77 3.33 3.25 6.80
C THR A 77 2.80 3.89 5.53
N TRP A 78 1.54 3.61 5.17
CA TRP A 78 0.97 4.01 3.90
C TRP A 78 0.07 5.25 4.10
N VAL A 79 0.40 6.34 3.43
CA VAL A 79 -0.47 7.52 3.35
C VAL A 79 -1.65 7.23 2.45
N THR A 80 -1.40 6.65 1.28
CA THR A 80 -2.42 6.22 0.34
C THR A 80 -2.28 4.75 -0.01
N PHE A 81 -3.42 4.13 -0.30
CA PHE A 81 -3.53 2.77 -0.81
C PHE A 81 -4.66 2.78 -1.83
N THR A 82 -4.39 2.29 -3.03
CA THR A 82 -5.42 2.14 -4.07
C THR A 82 -5.26 0.79 -4.73
N TRP A 83 -6.25 -0.07 -4.54
CA TRP A 83 -6.41 -1.30 -5.31
C TRP A 83 -7.50 -1.09 -6.34
N ASN A 84 -7.23 -1.41 -7.61
CA ASN A 84 -8.25 -1.44 -8.63
C ASN A 84 -8.25 -2.75 -9.42
N LEU A 85 -9.44 -3.14 -9.85
CA LEU A 85 -9.64 -4.21 -10.81
C LEU A 85 -10.36 -3.67 -12.04
N ARG A 86 -9.65 -3.67 -13.18
CA ARG A 86 -10.22 -3.36 -14.48
C ARG A 86 -10.94 -4.58 -15.08
N LEU A 87 -12.20 -4.39 -15.45
CA LEU A 87 -13.10 -5.38 -16.02
C LEU A 87 -13.02 -5.39 -17.55
N GLY A 88 -13.50 -6.48 -18.16
CA GLY A 88 -13.39 -6.70 -19.60
C GLY A 88 -14.33 -5.88 -20.49
N ASP A 89 -15.28 -5.18 -19.88
CA ASP A 89 -16.21 -4.24 -20.50
C ASP A 89 -15.73 -2.77 -20.37
N GLY A 90 -14.55 -2.55 -19.78
CA GLY A 90 -13.96 -1.23 -19.61
C GLY A 90 -14.20 -0.61 -18.24
N ARG A 91 -15.15 -1.13 -17.45
CA ARG A 91 -15.40 -0.67 -16.09
C ARG A 91 -14.23 -0.97 -15.16
N GLN A 92 -14.16 -0.24 -14.06
CA GLN A 92 -13.18 -0.42 -12.99
C GLN A 92 -13.89 -0.51 -11.65
N ILE A 93 -13.47 -1.44 -10.80
CA ILE A 93 -13.82 -1.40 -9.38
C ILE A 93 -12.60 -0.94 -8.59
N GLU A 94 -12.84 -0.19 -7.52
CA GLU A 94 -11.76 0.45 -6.77
C GLU A 94 -12.01 0.36 -5.27
N ILE A 95 -10.93 0.06 -4.53
CA ILE A 95 -10.83 0.19 -3.09
C ILE A 95 -9.67 1.15 -2.82
N GLY A 96 -10.01 2.38 -2.47
CA GLY A 96 -9.07 3.45 -2.12
C GLY A 96 -9.09 3.76 -0.63
N ARG A 97 -7.93 4.16 -0.11
CA ARG A 97 -7.77 4.74 1.23
C ARG A 97 -6.73 5.84 1.19
N VAL A 98 -7.07 6.97 1.81
CA VAL A 98 -6.13 8.07 2.10
C VAL A 98 -6.18 8.33 3.60
N ARG A 99 -5.12 7.95 4.32
CA ARG A 99 -5.05 7.98 5.79
C ARG A 99 -6.27 7.30 6.42
N GLY A 100 -7.10 8.05 7.14
CA GLY A 100 -8.34 7.59 7.78
C GLY A 100 -9.56 7.54 6.88
N ARG A 101 -9.48 7.97 5.62
CA ARG A 101 -10.64 8.00 4.71
C ARG A 101 -10.58 6.81 3.75
N VAL A 102 -11.68 6.08 3.63
CA VAL A 102 -11.85 4.97 2.70
C VAL A 102 -12.88 5.34 1.65
N MET A 103 -12.58 5.12 0.37
CA MET A 103 -13.53 5.30 -0.73
C MET A 103 -13.56 4.02 -1.58
N VAL A 104 -14.74 3.47 -1.77
CA VAL A 104 -14.94 2.23 -2.55
C VAL A 104 -16.06 2.42 -3.54
N GLY A 105 -15.89 1.93 -4.77
CA GLY A 105 -16.92 2.05 -5.77
C GLY A 105 -16.60 1.41 -7.11
N GLU A 106 -17.49 1.65 -8.06
CA GLU A 106 -17.31 1.26 -9.45
C GLU A 106 -17.30 2.50 -10.34
N LEU A 107 -16.36 2.54 -11.28
CA LEU A 107 -16.27 3.51 -12.35
C LEU A 107 -16.68 2.87 -13.68
N ASP A 108 -17.32 3.66 -14.52
CA ASP A 108 -17.66 3.25 -15.88
C ASP A 108 -16.44 3.29 -16.82
N ALA A 109 -16.66 3.02 -18.12
CA ALA A 109 -15.58 3.02 -19.11
C ALA A 109 -14.98 4.42 -19.41
N LYS A 110 -15.59 5.49 -18.90
CA LYS A 110 -15.11 6.87 -18.98
C LYS A 110 -14.48 7.35 -17.68
N GLU A 111 -14.31 6.44 -16.71
CA GLU A 111 -13.74 6.75 -15.39
C GLU A 111 -14.65 7.68 -14.57
N GLU A 112 -15.97 7.60 -14.78
CA GLU A 112 -16.98 8.28 -13.97
C GLU A 112 -17.59 7.30 -12.96
N TRP A 113 -17.76 7.72 -11.70
CA TRP A 113 -18.36 6.87 -10.66
C TRP A 113 -19.79 6.48 -11.00
N THR A 114 -20.05 5.18 -11.19
CA THR A 114 -21.42 4.63 -11.25
C THR A 114 -22.01 4.50 -9.85
N TRP A 115 -21.15 4.25 -8.86
CA TRP A 115 -21.42 4.45 -7.44
C TRP A 115 -20.10 4.53 -6.70
N ALA A 116 -20.11 5.23 -5.57
CA ALA A 116 -19.00 5.24 -4.62
C ALA A 116 -19.54 5.45 -3.22
N THR A 117 -18.87 4.90 -2.22
CA THR A 117 -19.17 5.21 -0.82
C THR A 117 -17.88 5.59 -0.12
N ALA A 118 -17.94 6.72 0.59
CA ALA A 118 -16.87 7.24 1.41
C ALA A 118 -17.18 6.98 2.89
N TRP A 119 -16.16 6.53 3.62
CA TRP A 119 -16.19 6.41 5.08
C TRP A 119 -14.97 7.10 5.67
N ASP A 120 -15.17 7.80 6.79
CA ASP A 120 -14.08 8.28 7.64
C ASP A 120 -13.92 7.34 8.84
N MET A 121 -12.69 6.92 9.10
CA MET A 121 -12.30 6.11 10.25
C MET A 121 -12.01 7.04 11.42
N THR A 122 -12.68 6.79 12.54
CA THR A 122 -12.31 7.44 13.80
C THR A 122 -10.93 6.96 14.27
N LYS A 123 -10.17 7.83 14.94
CA LYS A 123 -8.90 7.43 15.57
C LYS A 123 -9.17 6.48 16.73
N SER A 124 -8.32 5.48 16.92
CA SER A 124 -8.37 4.58 18.08
C SER A 124 -7.64 5.23 19.27
N GLY A 125 -8.30 5.39 20.42
CA GLY A 125 -7.70 5.99 21.64
C GLY A 125 -8.35 7.32 22.03
N LYS A 126 -8.35 7.65 23.33
CA LYS A 126 -9.11 8.76 23.94
C LYS A 126 -8.80 10.13 23.33
N GLU A 127 -9.80 11.00 23.34
CA GLU A 127 -9.76 12.43 22.96
C GLU A 127 -8.83 13.32 23.81
N ASP A 128 -7.90 12.75 24.58
CA ASP A 128 -7.13 13.48 25.58
C ASP A 128 -5.64 13.13 25.45
N ASP A 129 -4.99 13.73 24.46
CA ASP A 129 -3.63 14.29 24.52
C ASP A 129 -3.34 14.88 23.12
N ASP A 130 -3.41 16.21 23.04
CA ASP A 130 -3.02 16.99 21.88
C ASP A 130 -1.56 16.62 21.48
N ASP A 131 -1.34 16.36 20.18
CA ASP A 131 -0.05 16.24 19.46
C ASP A 131 0.38 14.85 18.90
N ASP A 132 -0.36 13.74 19.12
CA ASP A 132 -0.06 12.48 18.40
C ASP A 132 -0.64 12.49 16.96
N GLU A 133 0.06 13.18 16.05
CA GLU A 133 -0.23 13.24 14.61
C GLU A 133 -0.11 11.86 13.92
N ASP A 134 0.51 10.87 14.60
CA ASP A 134 0.91 9.55 14.07
C ASP A 134 0.03 8.35 14.53
N GLY A 135 -1.14 8.62 15.13
CA GLY A 135 -2.06 7.58 15.63
C GLY A 135 -2.70 6.70 14.53
N TRP A 136 -3.11 5.48 14.91
CA TRP A 136 -3.79 4.55 14.00
C TRP A 136 -5.21 5.03 13.65
N PHE A 137 -5.55 4.94 12.36
CA PHE A 137 -6.93 5.10 11.89
C PHE A 137 -7.57 3.72 11.74
N GLU A 138 -8.08 3.17 12.85
CA GLU A 138 -8.69 1.82 12.89
C GLU A 138 -10.04 1.75 13.62
N GLY A 139 -10.56 2.90 14.07
CA GLY A 139 -11.83 2.99 14.77
C GLY A 139 -13.05 2.80 13.86
N LYS A 140 -14.22 3.17 14.38
CA LYS A 140 -15.51 3.07 13.70
C LYS A 140 -15.50 3.83 12.38
N TRP A 141 -16.11 3.23 11.35
CA TRP A 141 -16.33 3.83 10.04
C TRP A 141 -17.62 4.65 10.05
N VAL A 142 -17.50 5.92 9.73
CA VAL A 142 -18.62 6.86 9.64
C VAL A 142 -18.82 7.21 8.17
N VAL A 143 -20.02 6.96 7.65
CA VAL A 143 -20.35 7.25 6.25
C VAL A 143 -20.31 8.77 6.01
N ASP A 144 -19.62 9.19 4.95
CA ASP A 144 -19.71 10.54 4.41
C ASP A 144 -20.67 10.57 3.21
N CYS A 145 -21.90 10.99 3.44
CA CYS A 145 -22.91 11.10 2.38
C CYS A 145 -22.59 12.18 1.33
N ARG A 146 -21.79 13.22 1.65
CA ARG A 146 -21.49 14.30 0.70
C ARG A 146 -20.57 13.81 -0.42
N ASP A 147 -19.59 13.00 -0.06
CA ASP A 147 -18.60 12.46 -0.98
C ASP A 147 -18.95 11.04 -1.48
N SER A 148 -20.17 10.58 -1.20
CA SER A 148 -20.71 9.32 -1.71
C SER A 148 -21.60 9.55 -2.94
N PHE A 149 -21.69 8.55 -3.80
CA PHE A 149 -22.49 8.53 -5.04
C PHE A 149 -23.30 7.24 -5.12
N LEU A 150 -24.61 7.36 -5.40
CA LEU A 150 -25.49 6.21 -5.63
C LEU A 150 -26.07 6.32 -7.04
N ASN A 151 -25.83 5.31 -7.88
CA ASN A 151 -26.32 5.26 -9.27
C ASN A 151 -25.97 6.54 -10.07
N ALA A 152 -24.70 6.95 -10.02
CA ALA A 152 -24.13 8.13 -10.67
C ALA A 152 -24.71 9.48 -10.18
N VAL A 153 -25.38 9.51 -9.02
CA VAL A 153 -25.91 10.74 -8.42
C VAL A 153 -25.30 10.93 -7.04
N SER A 154 -24.94 12.17 -6.70
CA SER A 154 -24.47 12.52 -5.35
C SER A 154 -25.46 12.04 -4.29
N ALA A 155 -24.94 11.43 -3.23
CA ALA A 155 -25.71 10.98 -2.09
C ALA A 155 -25.96 12.10 -1.06
N GLN A 156 -25.65 13.36 -1.39
CA GLN A 156 -25.94 14.49 -0.53
C GLN A 156 -27.45 14.55 -0.20
N GLY A 157 -27.79 14.54 1.09
CA GLY A 157 -29.17 14.50 1.58
C GLY A 157 -29.75 13.10 1.77
N LYS A 158 -29.00 12.03 1.48
CA LYS A 158 -29.31 10.66 1.90
C LYS A 158 -28.90 10.39 3.35
N THR A 159 -29.53 9.40 3.98
CA THR A 159 -29.10 8.97 5.32
C THR A 159 -27.86 8.06 5.23
N PRO A 160 -27.01 8.03 6.27
CA PRO A 160 -25.89 7.08 6.35
C PRO A 160 -26.32 5.63 6.12
N GLU A 161 -27.48 5.22 6.65
CA GLU A 161 -28.01 3.87 6.51
C GLU A 161 -28.37 3.52 5.07
N GLU A 162 -28.95 4.46 4.31
CA GLU A 162 -29.29 4.26 2.89
C GLU A 162 -28.03 4.01 2.07
N VAL A 163 -27.01 4.86 2.25
CA VAL A 163 -25.71 4.76 1.57
C VAL A 163 -24.99 3.47 1.95
N ASN A 164 -24.94 3.15 3.25
CA ASN A 164 -24.29 1.94 3.73
C ASN A 164 -25.01 0.66 3.25
N SER A 165 -26.35 0.69 3.18
CA SER A 165 -27.14 -0.42 2.63
C SER A 165 -26.87 -0.64 1.15
N HIS A 166 -26.68 0.43 0.38
CA HIS A 166 -26.27 0.33 -1.01
C HIS A 166 -24.89 -0.32 -1.13
N ALA A 167 -23.88 0.21 -0.42
CA ALA A 167 -22.53 -0.32 -0.42
C ALA A 167 -22.49 -1.80 -0.03
N ARG A 168 -23.24 -2.21 1.01
CA ARG A 168 -23.36 -3.61 1.43
C ARG A 168 -23.83 -4.51 0.30
N ARG A 169 -24.84 -4.10 -0.47
CA ARG A 169 -25.35 -4.89 -1.59
C ARG A 169 -24.32 -5.02 -2.70
N GLU A 170 -23.74 -3.91 -3.15
CA GLU A 170 -22.76 -3.92 -4.25
C GLU A 170 -21.50 -4.72 -3.88
N LEU A 171 -20.99 -4.55 -2.66
CA LEU A 171 -19.85 -5.31 -2.16
C LEU A 171 -20.15 -6.80 -2.03
N TRP A 172 -21.38 -7.16 -1.65
CA TRP A 172 -21.78 -8.56 -1.61
C TRP A 172 -21.80 -9.17 -3.01
N ASP A 173 -22.27 -8.43 -4.03
CA ASP A 173 -22.20 -8.88 -5.42
C ASP A 173 -20.75 -9.06 -5.88
N TRP A 174 -19.80 -8.25 -5.39
CA TRP A 174 -18.37 -8.45 -5.64
C TRP A 174 -17.82 -9.72 -4.97
N ILE A 175 -18.30 -10.06 -3.76
CA ILE A 175 -17.96 -11.33 -3.10
C ILE A 175 -18.47 -12.52 -3.92
N LEU A 176 -19.73 -12.49 -4.33
CA LEU A 176 -20.34 -13.57 -5.12
C LEU A 176 -19.67 -13.75 -6.49
N ALA A 177 -19.21 -12.66 -7.10
CA ALA A 177 -18.48 -12.68 -8.36
C ALA A 177 -16.97 -12.95 -8.20
N SER A 178 -16.49 -13.23 -6.99
CA SER A 178 -15.08 -13.46 -6.67
C SER A 178 -14.16 -12.40 -7.27
N ARG A 179 -14.46 -11.11 -7.04
CA ARG A 179 -13.74 -9.97 -7.65
C ARG A 179 -12.27 -9.80 -7.23
N TRP A 180 -11.69 -10.77 -6.52
CA TRP A 180 -10.25 -10.91 -6.30
C TRP A 180 -9.57 -11.84 -7.33
N GLU A 181 -10.34 -12.64 -8.08
CA GLU A 181 -9.80 -13.55 -9.08
C GLU A 181 -9.34 -12.84 -10.35
N THR A 182 -8.58 -13.55 -11.18
CA THR A 182 -8.11 -13.03 -12.47
C THR A 182 -8.61 -13.85 -13.65
N GLY A 183 -8.42 -13.30 -14.85
CA GLY A 183 -8.85 -13.89 -16.11
C GLY A 183 -8.23 -13.15 -17.29
N LYS A 184 -8.56 -13.54 -18.52
CA LYS A 184 -7.97 -12.92 -19.72
C LYS A 184 -8.16 -11.39 -19.75
N LYS A 185 -9.39 -10.94 -19.45
CA LYS A 185 -9.78 -9.52 -19.49
C LYS A 185 -9.82 -8.82 -18.12
N LEU A 186 -9.38 -9.49 -17.06
CA LEU A 186 -9.32 -8.94 -15.71
C LEU A 186 -7.89 -8.52 -15.39
N ARG A 187 -7.68 -7.31 -14.89
CA ARG A 187 -6.34 -6.86 -14.48
C ARG A 187 -6.43 -6.06 -13.18
N HIS A 188 -5.62 -6.48 -12.22
CA HIS A 188 -5.47 -5.83 -10.93
C HIS A 188 -4.27 -4.88 -10.97
N HIS A 189 -4.40 -3.73 -10.33
CA HIS A 189 -3.28 -2.85 -10.01
C HIS A 189 -3.35 -2.44 -8.54
N LEU A 190 -2.19 -2.17 -7.98
CA LEU A 190 -2.03 -1.67 -6.63
C LEU A 190 -1.07 -0.49 -6.68
N PHE A 191 -1.49 0.61 -6.08
CA PHE A 191 -0.72 1.82 -5.91
C PHE A 191 -0.66 2.12 -4.41
N VAL A 192 0.52 2.53 -3.95
CA VAL A 192 0.73 2.94 -2.56
C VAL A 192 1.62 4.17 -2.52
N GLU A 193 1.44 4.98 -1.50
CA GLU A 193 2.37 6.05 -1.17
C GLU A 193 2.73 5.97 0.30
N SER A 194 4.00 6.21 0.59
CA SER A 194 4.50 6.39 1.94
C SER A 194 5.19 7.74 2.02
N ALA A 195 5.04 8.43 3.14
CA ALA A 195 5.76 9.67 3.42
C ALA A 195 7.28 9.48 3.29
N ALA A 196 7.78 8.28 3.58
CA ALA A 196 9.21 7.96 3.51
C ALA A 196 9.78 7.92 2.08
N LEU A 197 8.93 7.74 1.07
CA LEU A 197 9.37 7.58 -0.32
C LEU A 197 9.59 8.92 -1.05
N GLY A 198 9.12 10.03 -0.47
CA GLY A 198 9.16 11.34 -1.12
C GLY A 198 8.48 11.36 -2.49
N VAL A 199 7.63 10.37 -2.76
CA VAL A 199 6.78 10.35 -3.95
C VAL A 199 5.90 11.59 -3.88
N ASP A 200 5.85 12.27 -5.02
CA ASP A 200 4.95 13.38 -5.27
C ASP A 200 3.54 13.03 -4.76
N ALA A 201 3.08 13.74 -3.73
CA ALA A 201 1.76 13.56 -3.11
C ALA A 201 0.58 13.88 -4.04
N TRP A 202 0.85 14.31 -5.28
CA TRP A 202 -0.10 14.59 -6.35
C TRP A 202 0.00 13.60 -7.53
N SER A 203 0.83 12.57 -7.42
CA SER A 203 0.91 11.48 -8.41
C SER A 203 -0.07 10.34 -8.08
N ASP A 204 -0.35 9.43 -9.02
CA ASP A 204 -1.24 8.26 -8.81
C ASP A 204 -0.67 7.20 -7.84
N GLY A 205 0.35 7.54 -7.05
CA GLY A 205 1.13 6.63 -6.22
C GLY A 205 2.09 5.72 -6.97
N LEU A 206 2.89 4.95 -6.22
CA LEU A 206 3.84 3.99 -6.79
C LEU A 206 3.10 2.68 -7.11
N GLN A 207 2.97 2.35 -8.40
CA GLN A 207 2.46 1.04 -8.79
C GLN A 207 3.38 -0.07 -8.30
N ILE A 208 2.86 -1.01 -7.52
CA ILE A 208 3.67 -2.05 -6.89
C ILE A 208 2.99 -3.43 -6.82
N SER A 209 3.83 -4.46 -6.73
CA SER A 209 3.38 -5.82 -6.37
C SER A 209 3.21 -5.91 -4.85
N PRO A 210 2.11 -6.47 -4.33
CA PRO A 210 1.97 -6.69 -2.90
C PRO A 210 3.08 -7.59 -2.32
N HIS A 211 3.70 -8.45 -3.14
CA HIS A 211 4.87 -9.24 -2.74
C HIS A 211 6.07 -8.41 -2.28
N TRP A 212 6.16 -7.15 -2.69
CA TRP A 212 7.30 -6.27 -2.42
C TRP A 212 7.03 -5.26 -1.29
N LEU A 213 5.83 -5.29 -0.70
CA LEU A 213 5.44 -4.33 0.34
C LEU A 213 6.24 -4.54 1.63
N TYR A 214 6.33 -5.78 2.12
CA TYR A 214 6.94 -6.09 3.43
C TYR A 214 8.18 -6.98 3.36
N ARG A 215 8.64 -7.27 2.13
CA ARG A 215 9.83 -8.08 1.88
C ARG A 215 10.48 -7.65 0.58
N ALA A 216 11.80 -7.75 0.52
CA ALA A 216 12.53 -7.56 -0.72
C ALA A 216 12.23 -8.68 -1.72
N MET A 217 12.49 -8.40 -3.00
CA MET A 217 12.46 -9.42 -4.02
C MET A 217 13.54 -10.47 -3.75
N ASP A 218 13.13 -11.74 -3.72
CA ASP A 218 14.03 -12.88 -3.57
C ASP A 218 13.81 -13.86 -4.73
N LEU A 219 14.76 -13.90 -5.68
CA LEU A 219 14.74 -14.82 -6.81
C LEU A 219 15.21 -16.25 -6.44
N GLY A 220 15.70 -16.47 -5.22
CA GLY A 220 16.02 -17.78 -4.67
C GLY A 220 14.79 -18.54 -4.13
N ARG A 221 13.64 -17.87 -4.06
CA ARG A 221 12.37 -18.42 -3.57
C ARG A 221 11.27 -18.37 -4.64
N CYS A 222 10.30 -19.27 -4.50
CA CYS A 222 9.08 -19.21 -5.28
C CYS A 222 8.21 -18.04 -4.79
N THR A 223 7.91 -17.07 -5.66
CA THR A 223 7.10 -15.88 -5.35
C THR A 223 5.71 -16.26 -4.81
N PHE A 224 5.13 -17.36 -5.30
CA PHE A 224 3.79 -17.81 -4.91
C PHE A 224 3.75 -18.57 -3.57
N CYS A 225 4.61 -19.57 -3.38
CA CYS A 225 4.54 -20.48 -2.23
C CYS A 225 5.67 -20.32 -1.21
N GLY A 226 6.61 -19.40 -1.45
CA GLY A 226 7.72 -19.08 -0.55
C GLY A 226 8.82 -20.15 -0.45
N ARG A 227 8.64 -21.33 -1.05
CA ARG A 227 9.63 -22.41 -1.02
C ARG A 227 10.94 -21.99 -1.71
N GLU A 228 12.04 -22.24 -1.02
CA GLU A 228 13.38 -22.17 -1.59
C GLU A 228 13.50 -23.26 -2.67
N GLY A 229 14.04 -22.89 -3.83
CA GLY A 229 14.16 -23.84 -4.94
C GLY A 229 15.57 -24.00 -5.50
N GLY A 230 16.57 -23.33 -4.91
CA GLY A 230 17.94 -23.32 -5.43
C GLY A 230 17.97 -23.02 -6.94
N GLU A 231 18.72 -23.82 -7.71
CA GLU A 231 18.83 -23.68 -9.16
C GLU A 231 17.57 -24.11 -9.96
N GLY A 232 16.57 -24.73 -9.32
CA GLY A 232 15.41 -25.31 -9.99
C GLY A 232 14.25 -24.34 -10.29
N LEU A 233 14.33 -23.09 -9.83
CA LEU A 233 13.25 -22.11 -10.03
C LEU A 233 13.24 -21.54 -11.45
N LYS A 234 12.03 -21.36 -11.97
CA LYS A 234 11.81 -20.78 -13.30
C LYS A 234 11.47 -19.29 -13.16
N LYS A 235 12.31 -18.43 -13.72
CA LYS A 235 12.05 -16.98 -13.81
C LYS A 235 10.88 -16.70 -14.76
N CYS A 236 10.12 -15.66 -14.48
CA CYS A 236 9.12 -15.15 -15.42
C CYS A 236 9.84 -14.69 -16.71
N ARG A 237 9.54 -15.32 -17.84
CA ARG A 237 10.20 -15.04 -19.13
C ARG A 237 9.98 -13.62 -19.64
N LYS A 238 8.90 -12.96 -19.22
CA LYS A 238 8.53 -11.62 -19.71
C LYS A 238 9.26 -10.50 -18.97
N CYS A 239 9.28 -10.55 -17.63
CA CYS A 239 9.79 -9.45 -16.82
C CYS A 239 11.04 -9.81 -15.99
N GLY A 240 11.33 -11.10 -15.77
CA GLY A 240 12.47 -11.53 -14.96
C GLY A 240 12.35 -11.30 -13.45
N THR A 241 11.27 -10.67 -12.97
CA THR A 241 11.13 -10.18 -11.58
C THR A 241 10.31 -11.08 -10.66
N ALA A 242 10.10 -12.33 -11.05
CA ALA A 242 9.45 -13.34 -10.22
C ALA A 242 9.96 -14.73 -10.60
N THR A 243 9.92 -15.65 -9.64
CA THR A 243 10.44 -17.02 -9.76
C THR A 243 9.43 -18.02 -9.24
N TYR A 244 9.32 -19.16 -9.90
CA TYR A 244 8.29 -20.15 -9.59
C TYR A 244 8.84 -21.58 -9.59
N CYS A 245 8.31 -22.43 -8.71
CA CYS A 245 8.58 -23.88 -8.74
C CYS A 245 8.12 -24.53 -10.06
N GLY A 246 7.09 -23.95 -10.71
CA GLY A 246 6.50 -24.48 -11.92
C GLY A 246 5.29 -23.65 -12.36
N VAL A 247 4.64 -24.12 -13.43
CA VAL A 247 3.52 -23.42 -14.07
C VAL A 247 2.32 -23.23 -13.14
N GLU A 248 2.09 -24.14 -12.19
CA GLU A 248 0.98 -24.03 -11.25
C GLU A 248 1.17 -22.86 -10.27
N CYS A 249 2.38 -22.67 -9.73
CA CYS A 249 2.71 -21.51 -8.91
C CYS A 249 2.63 -20.20 -9.73
N GLN A 250 3.09 -20.21 -10.98
CA GLN A 250 2.99 -19.05 -11.86
C GLN A 250 1.54 -18.66 -12.15
N LYS A 251 0.66 -19.64 -12.40
CA LYS A 251 -0.78 -19.41 -12.62
C LYS A 251 -1.46 -18.89 -11.36
N GLY A 252 -1.16 -19.46 -10.20
CA GLY A 252 -1.72 -19.04 -8.92
C GLY A 252 -1.35 -17.60 -8.55
N ASP A 253 -0.13 -17.19 -8.88
CA ASP A 253 0.38 -15.84 -8.67
C ASP A 253 -0.15 -14.83 -9.71
N TRP A 254 -0.67 -15.30 -10.83
CA TRP A 254 -0.96 -14.44 -11.98
C TRP A 254 -1.96 -13.32 -11.67
N LYS A 255 -2.89 -13.51 -10.72
CA LYS A 255 -3.82 -12.46 -10.29
C LYS A 255 -3.13 -11.23 -9.71
N VAL A 256 -1.95 -11.43 -9.12
CA VAL A 256 -1.11 -10.38 -8.54
C VAL A 256 -0.06 -9.94 -9.56
N HIS A 257 0.67 -10.90 -10.13
CA HIS A 257 1.81 -10.60 -10.99
C HIS A 257 1.44 -9.97 -12.34
N LYS A 258 0.24 -10.22 -12.88
CA LYS A 258 -0.17 -9.75 -14.21
C LYS A 258 -0.04 -8.24 -14.39
N GLY A 259 -0.42 -7.46 -13.37
CA GLY A 259 -0.32 -5.99 -13.41
C GLY A 259 1.14 -5.55 -13.56
N VAL A 260 2.01 -6.03 -12.66
CA VAL A 260 3.42 -5.61 -12.61
C VAL A 260 4.30 -6.20 -13.71
N CYS A 261 3.92 -7.36 -14.24
CA CYS A 261 4.55 -7.97 -15.42
C CYS A 261 4.31 -7.14 -16.69
N GLY A 262 3.28 -6.29 -16.70
CA GLY A 262 2.94 -5.37 -17.78
C GLY A 262 3.50 -3.96 -17.64
N MET A 263 4.01 -3.58 -16.47
CA MET A 263 4.55 -2.24 -16.20
C MET A 263 5.70 -1.87 -17.13
N GLY A 264 5.90 -0.57 -17.35
CA GLY A 264 7.08 -0.04 -18.01
C GLY A 264 8.36 -0.41 -17.27
N LEU A 265 9.49 -0.42 -17.98
CA LEU A 265 10.78 -0.78 -17.38
C LEU A 265 11.18 0.20 -16.27
N GLU A 266 10.96 1.51 -16.49
CA GLU A 266 11.28 2.56 -15.53
C GLU A 266 10.42 2.48 -14.26
N GLU A 267 9.09 2.38 -14.39
CA GLU A 267 8.16 2.21 -13.27
C GLU A 267 8.52 0.98 -12.44
N ARG A 268 8.82 -0.13 -13.12
CA ARG A 268 9.24 -1.36 -12.45
C ARG A 268 10.58 -1.19 -11.76
N GLY A 269 11.55 -0.53 -12.39
CA GLY A 269 12.84 -0.18 -11.82
C GLY A 269 12.72 0.60 -10.52
N LYS A 270 11.88 1.64 -10.52
CA LYS A 270 11.58 2.43 -9.30
C LYS A 270 10.97 1.56 -8.21
N ALA A 271 9.93 0.77 -8.53
CA ALA A 271 9.28 -0.10 -7.55
C ALA A 271 10.25 -1.12 -6.91
N LEU A 272 11.18 -1.67 -7.70
CA LEU A 272 12.20 -2.60 -7.19
C LEU A 272 13.28 -1.91 -6.38
N PHE A 273 13.74 -0.75 -6.84
CA PHE A 273 14.74 0.03 -6.13
C PHE A 273 14.27 0.35 -4.72
N TYR A 274 13.05 0.86 -4.57
CA TYR A 274 12.53 1.22 -3.26
C TYR A 274 12.20 0.02 -2.37
N SER A 275 11.94 -1.15 -2.94
CA SER A 275 11.64 -2.37 -2.19
C SER A 275 12.85 -3.27 -1.94
N ARG A 276 14.08 -2.86 -2.29
CA ARG A 276 15.28 -3.71 -2.18
C ARG A 276 15.76 -3.95 -0.74
N GLY A 277 15.34 -3.11 0.21
CA GLY A 277 15.78 -3.17 1.60
C GLY A 277 15.11 -4.28 2.42
N GLU A 278 15.67 -4.55 3.60
CA GLU A 278 15.01 -5.38 4.60
C GLU A 278 13.64 -4.80 4.95
N GLY A 279 12.62 -5.65 5.03
CA GLY A 279 11.23 -5.19 5.21
C GLY A 279 10.54 -4.67 3.95
N GLY A 280 11.16 -4.79 2.77
CA GLY A 280 10.56 -4.37 1.49
C GLY A 280 10.31 -2.87 1.42
N LEU A 281 9.27 -2.47 0.69
CA LEU A 281 8.92 -1.06 0.53
C LEU A 281 8.52 -0.40 1.87
N ALA A 282 7.85 -1.11 2.76
CA ALA A 282 7.46 -0.64 4.10
C ALA A 282 8.68 -0.34 4.99
N GLY A 283 9.78 -1.08 4.77
CA GLY A 283 11.06 -0.85 5.43
C GLY A 283 11.87 0.30 4.84
N ALA A 284 11.44 0.88 3.71
CA ALA A 284 12.14 2.01 3.11
C ALA A 284 12.06 3.23 4.04
N ARG A 285 13.19 3.58 4.65
CA ARG A 285 13.32 4.80 5.46
C ARG A 285 13.69 5.98 4.56
N ALA A 286 13.18 7.17 4.90
CA ALA A 286 13.65 8.40 4.28
C ALA A 286 15.17 8.49 4.46
N ARG A 287 15.92 8.70 3.37
CA ARG A 287 17.34 9.05 3.46
C ARG A 287 17.42 10.39 4.18
N ALA A 288 18.10 10.44 5.34
CA ALA A 288 18.37 11.70 6.01
C ALA A 288 19.13 12.63 5.03
N PRO A 289 18.77 13.92 4.93
CA PRO A 289 19.53 14.84 4.11
C PRO A 289 20.90 15.08 4.75
N GLY A 290 21.97 14.69 4.04
CA GLY A 290 23.34 15.12 4.34
C GLY A 290 24.09 14.27 5.37
N VAL A 291 24.55 13.09 4.95
CA VAL A 291 25.92 12.67 5.31
C VAL A 291 26.58 12.43 3.95
N GLU A 292 27.31 13.45 3.49
CA GLU A 292 28.29 13.24 2.42
C GLU A 292 29.27 12.20 2.95
N ASP A 293 29.51 11.15 2.16
CA ASP A 293 30.60 10.23 2.43
C ASP A 293 31.87 11.07 2.45
N GLY A 294 32.42 11.31 3.64
CA GLY A 294 33.67 12.04 3.81
C GLY A 294 34.77 11.28 3.10
N GLU A 295 35.21 11.82 1.96
CA GLU A 295 36.55 11.55 1.45
C GLU A 295 37.51 12.11 2.50
N GLU A 296 38.14 11.20 3.27
CA GLU A 296 39.35 11.50 4.02
C GLU A 296 40.43 11.81 2.98
N GLU A 297 40.57 13.08 2.61
CA GLU A 297 41.82 13.59 2.06
C GLU A 297 42.63 14.14 3.23
N ASP A 298 43.65 13.36 3.59
CA ASP A 298 44.84 13.82 4.27
C ASP A 298 45.42 15.00 3.49
N ASP A 299 45.56 16.16 4.12
CA ASP A 299 46.61 17.11 3.76
C ASP A 299 47.12 17.81 5.04
N GLU A 300 48.41 17.58 5.27
CA GLU A 300 49.26 18.19 6.27
C GLU A 300 49.56 19.67 5.92
N ASP A 301 49.93 20.43 6.94
CA ASP A 301 50.74 21.67 6.90
C ASP A 301 50.12 22.98 6.35
N ASP A 302 49.90 23.98 7.22
CA ASP A 302 50.90 25.02 7.49
C ASP A 302 50.38 26.13 8.43
N GLU A 303 51.35 26.75 9.10
CA GLU A 303 51.32 27.57 10.31
C GLU A 303 50.83 29.03 10.13
N ASP A 304 50.53 29.64 11.29
CA ASP A 304 50.62 31.07 11.67
C ASP A 304 49.71 32.15 11.02
N ASP A 305 48.88 32.80 11.86
CA ASP A 305 49.18 34.18 12.30
C ASP A 305 48.19 34.67 13.39
N GLU A 306 48.77 35.39 14.35
CA GLU A 306 48.24 35.80 15.66
C GLU A 306 47.45 37.13 15.65
N GLU A 307 46.94 37.45 16.85
CA GLU A 307 46.63 38.78 17.44
C GLU A 307 45.20 39.32 17.30
N GLU A 308 44.41 39.31 18.39
CA GLU A 308 44.25 40.35 19.45
C GLU A 308 43.01 41.20 19.11
N ASP A 309 42.20 41.77 19.98
CA ASP A 309 41.86 41.67 21.40
C ASP A 309 40.59 42.57 21.51
N ASP A 310 39.75 42.35 22.53
CA ASP A 310 39.19 43.41 23.39
C ASP A 310 37.83 43.05 24.00
N GLU A 311 37.84 43.23 25.32
CA GLU A 311 36.93 42.89 26.40
C GLU A 311 35.61 43.69 26.34
N GLU A 312 34.49 43.16 26.85
CA GLU A 312 33.85 43.49 28.15
C GLU A 312 32.38 42.99 28.00
N ASP A 313 31.57 42.52 28.95
CA ASP A 313 31.60 42.24 30.38
C ASP A 313 30.26 41.52 30.69
N GLU A 314 30.15 40.93 31.89
CA GLU A 314 28.94 40.44 32.58
C GLU A 314 28.31 39.08 32.19
N GLY A 315 28.59 38.03 32.98
CA GLY A 315 27.62 36.95 33.24
C GLY A 315 26.60 37.36 34.33
N PRO A 316 25.74 36.48 34.88
CA PRO A 316 25.29 35.14 34.45
C PRO A 316 23.75 35.05 34.34
N GLY A 317 23.19 34.04 33.68
CA GLY A 317 21.74 33.83 33.78
C GLY A 317 21.15 32.73 32.91
N TRP A 318 20.96 31.56 33.51
CA TRP A 318 20.08 30.53 32.96
C TRP A 318 18.64 31.07 32.90
N VAL A 319 18.09 31.23 31.69
CA VAL A 319 16.64 31.20 31.47
C VAL A 319 16.37 30.43 30.17
N ILE A 320 15.73 29.27 30.33
CA ILE A 320 15.13 28.48 29.27
C ILE A 320 13.77 29.12 28.97
N GLU A 321 13.59 29.72 27.79
CA GLU A 321 12.26 29.97 27.24
C GLU A 321 12.19 29.54 25.78
N GLY A 322 11.10 28.84 25.47
CA GLY A 322 10.90 28.06 24.27
C GLY A 322 10.85 28.88 22.99
N GLY A 323 11.47 28.32 21.96
CA GLY A 323 11.21 28.66 20.58
C GLY A 323 10.75 27.41 19.85
N SER A 324 9.43 27.27 19.69
CA SER A 324 8.81 26.34 18.74
C SER A 324 9.45 26.57 17.37
N ARG A 325 10.21 25.60 16.87
CA ARG A 325 10.65 25.62 15.47
C ARG A 325 9.41 25.57 14.60
N SER A 326 9.20 26.61 13.81
CA SER A 326 8.03 26.73 12.95
C SER A 326 7.96 25.54 11.97
N VAL A 327 6.73 25.13 11.64
CA VAL A 327 6.38 24.10 10.63
C VAL A 327 7.07 24.35 9.26
N ALA A 328 7.60 25.55 9.02
CA ALA A 328 8.39 25.87 7.83
C ALA A 328 9.81 25.26 7.82
N GLU A 329 10.40 24.91 8.97
CA GLU A 329 11.73 24.26 9.02
C GLU A 329 11.69 22.75 8.75
N LEU A 330 10.53 22.10 8.93
CA LEU A 330 10.27 20.71 8.53
C LEU A 330 10.10 20.51 7.01
N ARG A 331 10.20 21.58 6.21
CA ARG A 331 10.04 21.57 4.75
C ARG A 331 11.33 21.46 3.94
N LYS A 332 12.44 21.00 4.52
CA LYS A 332 13.58 20.55 3.71
C LYS A 332 13.27 19.16 3.15
N MET A 333 12.59 19.16 2.00
CA MET A 333 12.27 17.97 1.21
C MET A 333 13.52 17.08 1.07
N PRO A 334 13.44 15.75 1.26
CA PRO A 334 14.56 14.88 0.95
C PRO A 334 14.89 14.97 -0.54
N ALA A 335 16.18 14.94 -0.87
CA ALA A 335 16.67 15.06 -2.22
C ALA A 335 15.97 14.05 -3.16
N LYS A 336 15.49 14.54 -4.30
CA LYS A 336 15.04 13.68 -5.42
C LYS A 336 16.08 12.58 -5.64
N LEU A 337 15.63 11.33 -5.85
CA LEU A 337 16.52 10.23 -6.24
C LEU A 337 17.49 10.71 -7.31
N SER A 338 18.77 10.39 -7.17
CA SER A 338 19.72 10.70 -8.23
C SER A 338 19.32 9.91 -9.48
N GLU A 339 19.21 10.58 -10.63
CA GLU A 339 18.85 9.93 -11.89
C GLU A 339 19.81 8.76 -12.22
N LYS A 340 21.04 8.82 -11.70
CA LYS A 340 22.07 7.79 -11.79
C LYS A 340 21.65 6.47 -11.12
N GLU A 341 21.18 6.50 -9.88
CA GLU A 341 20.79 5.28 -9.13
C GLU A 341 19.57 4.57 -9.75
N VAL A 342 18.60 5.35 -10.24
CA VAL A 342 17.44 4.82 -10.97
C VAL A 342 17.91 4.17 -12.28
N LYS A 343 18.79 4.84 -13.02
CA LYS A 343 19.34 4.34 -14.28
C LYS A 343 20.13 3.04 -14.08
N GLU A 344 21.00 2.96 -13.08
CA GLU A 344 21.76 1.74 -12.77
C GLU A 344 20.83 0.54 -12.46
N THR A 345 19.73 0.80 -11.73
CA THR A 345 18.75 -0.24 -11.43
C THR A 345 18.00 -0.69 -12.69
N VAL A 346 17.62 0.27 -13.54
CA VAL A 346 16.99 0.00 -14.84
C VAL A 346 17.91 -0.83 -15.74
N ASP A 347 19.19 -0.46 -15.83
CA ASP A 347 20.19 -1.16 -16.63
C ASP A 347 20.43 -2.60 -16.13
N MET A 348 20.52 -2.78 -14.80
CA MET A 348 20.61 -4.11 -14.18
C MET A 348 19.38 -4.97 -14.54
N MET A 349 18.18 -4.39 -14.52
CA MET A 349 16.96 -5.08 -14.90
C MET A 349 16.93 -5.47 -16.38
N GLU A 350 17.41 -4.61 -17.28
CA GLU A 350 17.54 -4.96 -18.70
C GLU A 350 18.42 -6.19 -18.88
N GLN A 351 19.56 -6.23 -18.19
CA GLN A 351 20.46 -7.38 -18.23
C GLN A 351 19.75 -8.65 -17.73
N MET A 352 19.06 -8.56 -16.58
CA MET A 352 18.30 -9.69 -16.04
C MET A 352 17.22 -10.20 -17.01
N MET A 353 16.51 -9.31 -17.71
CA MET A 353 15.51 -9.69 -18.71
C MET A 353 16.14 -10.36 -19.94
N ARG A 354 17.30 -9.85 -20.41
CA ARG A 354 18.05 -10.47 -21.51
C ARG A 354 18.51 -11.88 -21.15
N GLU A 355 18.97 -12.10 -19.93
CA GLU A 355 19.39 -13.42 -19.43
C GLU A 355 18.20 -14.37 -19.27
N ALA A 356 17.07 -13.90 -18.73
CA ALA A 356 15.85 -14.68 -18.59
C ALA A 356 15.28 -15.14 -19.95
N SER A 357 15.50 -14.35 -21.01
CA SER A 357 15.05 -14.68 -22.38
C SER A 357 15.93 -15.73 -23.08
N ARG A 358 17.15 -15.98 -22.57
CA ARG A 358 18.11 -16.95 -23.14
C ARG A 358 17.95 -18.37 -22.59
N ARG A 359 17.11 -18.59 -21.58
CA ARG A 359 16.76 -19.90 -20.98
C ARG A 359 15.29 -20.24 -21.27
#